data_AF-B7P1T3-F1
#
_entry.id   AF-B7P1T3-F1
#
_cell.length_a   1.000
_cell.length_b   1.000
_cell.length_c   1.000
_cell.angle_alpha   90.00
_cell.angle_beta   90.00
_cell.angle_gamma   90.00
#
_symmetry.space_group_name_H-M   'P 1'
#
loop_
_entity.id
_entity.type
_entity.pdbx_description
1 polymer ?
#
loop_
_entity_poly.entity_id
_entity_poly.type
_entity_poly.pdbx_seq_one_letter_code
_entity_poly.pdbx_strand_id
1 'polypeptide(L)'
;MNSYENTCLRCGQTVYQVDKVGPLKDFTFYHQGCFKCLLCGTKLTLKTYFNNQQSQEDKEVYCQNHVPKTGPGHLDGMSVGIKAALSVPKTNHLVNDQIRGFGKGTALHITHALHATKVHRGTLVYERNMDEYLVSGS
;
A
#
# COMPACT_ATOMS: atom_id res chain seq x y z
N MET A 1 -37.22 -1.41 23.58
CA MET A 1 -36.56 -0.31 24.30
C MET A 1 -35.07 -0.53 24.19
N ASN A 2 -34.35 0.35 23.47
CA ASN A 2 -32.95 0.14 23.13
C ASN A 2 -32.05 0.71 24.26
N SER A 3 -31.72 -0.12 25.25
CA SER A 3 -31.00 0.26 26.47
C SER A 3 -29.50 0.56 26.26
N TYR A 4 -28.99 0.44 25.02
CA TYR A 4 -27.56 0.41 24.73
C TYR A 4 -26.92 1.77 24.42
N GLU A 5 -27.70 2.85 24.33
CA GLU A 5 -27.18 4.16 23.87
C GLU A 5 -26.27 4.89 24.86
N ASN A 6 -26.13 4.36 26.08
CA ASN A 6 -25.31 4.95 27.13
C ASN A 6 -24.54 3.90 27.94
N THR A 7 -24.20 2.74 27.36
CA THR A 7 -23.41 1.72 28.08
C THR A 7 -21.97 1.72 27.59
N CYS A 8 -21.02 1.65 28.53
CA CYS A 8 -19.60 1.56 28.21
C CYS A 8 -19.28 0.17 27.66
N LEU A 9 -18.67 0.09 26.48
CA LEU A 9 -18.27 -1.21 25.92
C LEU A 9 -17.26 -1.95 26.82
N ARG A 10 -16.42 -1.20 27.52
CA ARG A 10 -15.28 -1.72 28.30
C ARG A 10 -15.66 -2.30 29.65
N CYS A 11 -16.56 -1.64 30.39
CA CYS A 11 -16.92 -2.03 31.75
C CYS A 11 -18.39 -2.43 31.90
N GLY A 12 -19.20 -2.26 30.85
CA GLY A 12 -20.63 -2.58 30.86
C GLY A 12 -21.49 -1.65 31.72
N GLN A 13 -20.91 -0.58 32.29
CA GLN A 13 -21.63 0.39 33.13
C GLN A 13 -22.14 1.58 32.33
N THR A 14 -23.14 2.27 32.84
CA THR A 14 -23.70 3.48 32.23
C THR A 14 -22.66 4.59 32.14
N VAL A 15 -22.58 5.23 30.97
CA VAL A 15 -21.71 6.38 30.68
C VAL A 15 -22.54 7.65 30.74
N TYR A 16 -22.12 8.57 31.61
CA TYR A 16 -22.75 9.89 31.74
C TYR A 16 -22.05 10.91 30.85
N GLN A 17 -22.77 11.97 30.47
CA GLN A 17 -22.32 12.97 29.51
C GLN A 17 -20.95 13.60 29.84
N VAL A 18 -20.66 13.80 31.12
CA VAL A 18 -19.40 14.40 31.59
C VAL A 18 -18.17 13.53 31.34
N ASP A 19 -18.35 12.21 31.24
CA ASP A 19 -17.28 11.22 31.08
C ASP A 19 -17.44 10.43 29.75
N LYS A 20 -18.32 10.91 28.87
CA LYS A 20 -18.71 10.21 27.65
C LYS A 20 -17.72 10.43 26.52
N VAL A 21 -17.09 9.35 26.10
CA VAL A 21 -16.27 9.30 24.87
C VAL A 21 -17.05 8.52 23.81
N GLY A 22 -17.41 9.21 22.73
CA GLY A 22 -18.17 8.65 21.60
C GLY A 22 -19.20 9.63 21.03
N PRO A 23 -20.04 9.20 20.08
CA PRO A 23 -20.11 7.84 19.52
C PRO A 23 -18.88 7.49 18.67
N LEU A 24 -18.42 6.24 18.80
CA LEU A 24 -17.43 5.63 17.91
C LEU A 24 -18.15 4.77 16.84
N LYS A 25 -17.40 3.88 16.17
CA LYS A 25 -17.95 2.86 15.27
C LYS A 25 -19.06 2.06 15.98
N ASP A 26 -20.09 1.69 15.22
CA ASP A 26 -21.23 0.89 15.70
C ASP A 26 -21.94 1.50 16.92
N PHE A 27 -21.93 2.85 17.03
CA PHE A 27 -22.54 3.60 18.13
C PHE A 27 -22.01 3.18 19.52
N THR A 28 -20.73 2.84 19.60
CA THR A 28 -20.08 2.46 20.86
C THR A 28 -19.67 3.67 21.69
N PHE A 29 -19.73 3.51 23.01
CA PHE A 29 -19.37 4.55 23.99
C PHE A 29 -18.39 3.99 25.03
N TYR A 30 -17.56 4.89 25.56
CA TYR A 30 -16.59 4.60 26.61
C TYR A 30 -16.63 5.69 27.69
N HIS A 31 -16.27 5.34 28.92
CA HIS A 31 -15.83 6.32 29.91
C HIS A 31 -14.46 6.88 29.50
N GLN A 32 -14.13 8.11 29.88
CA GLN A 32 -12.81 8.68 29.61
C GLN A 32 -11.69 7.91 30.32
N GLY A 33 -11.99 7.30 31.47
CA GLY A 33 -11.08 6.37 32.15
C GLY A 33 -10.97 4.98 31.50
N CYS A 34 -12.01 4.55 30.78
CA CYS A 34 -12.06 3.27 30.07
C CYS A 34 -11.49 3.33 28.66
N PHE A 35 -11.35 4.54 28.09
CA PHE A 35 -10.85 4.75 26.74
C PHE A 35 -9.33 4.59 26.65
N LYS A 36 -8.90 3.34 26.66
CA LYS A 36 -7.49 2.94 26.68
C LYS A 36 -7.24 1.73 25.79
N CYS A 37 -6.01 1.63 25.28
CA CYS A 37 -5.60 0.50 24.44
C CYS A 37 -5.81 -0.83 25.17
N LEU A 38 -6.45 -1.80 24.49
CA LEU A 38 -6.67 -3.14 25.05
C LEU A 38 -5.38 -3.83 25.51
N LEU A 39 -4.28 -3.68 24.74
CA LEU A 39 -3.05 -4.43 25.01
C LEU A 39 -2.16 -3.78 26.08
N CYS A 40 -1.98 -2.46 26.05
CA CYS A 40 -1.04 -1.77 26.93
C CYS A 40 -1.66 -0.82 27.95
N GLY A 41 -2.98 -0.64 27.93
CA GLY A 41 -3.68 0.22 28.88
C GLY A 41 -3.39 1.72 28.74
N THR A 42 -2.61 2.15 27.73
CA THR A 42 -2.35 3.57 27.47
C THR A 42 -3.66 4.27 27.16
N LYS A 43 -3.94 5.40 27.85
CA LYS A 43 -5.10 6.25 27.56
C LYS A 43 -5.04 6.76 26.13
N LEU A 44 -6.15 6.66 25.43
CA LEU A 44 -6.29 7.09 24.04
C LEU A 44 -7.08 8.40 23.97
N THR A 45 -7.03 9.04 22.81
CA THR A 45 -7.87 10.19 22.45
C THR A 45 -8.55 9.90 21.12
N LEU A 46 -9.56 10.68 20.74
CA LEU A 46 -10.21 10.53 19.43
C LEU A 46 -9.25 10.66 18.24
N LYS A 47 -8.04 11.21 18.44
CA LYS A 47 -6.99 11.30 17.42
C LYS A 47 -6.00 10.13 17.43
N THR A 48 -5.86 9.44 18.56
CA THR A 48 -4.78 8.45 18.78
C THR A 48 -5.29 7.02 18.90
N TYR A 49 -6.60 6.82 18.87
CA TYR A 49 -7.20 5.49 18.84
C TYR A 49 -7.27 4.92 17.43
N PHE A 50 -7.16 3.61 17.35
CA PHE A 50 -7.31 2.81 16.13
C PHE A 50 -8.22 1.62 16.43
N ASN A 51 -9.01 1.20 15.46
CA ASN A 51 -9.85 0.00 15.54
C ASN A 51 -9.19 -1.13 14.75
N ASN A 52 -9.57 -2.37 15.05
CA ASN A 52 -9.14 -3.52 14.27
C ASN A 52 -9.72 -3.44 12.83
N GLN A 53 -8.84 -3.45 11.83
CA GLN A 53 -9.22 -3.38 10.42
C GLN A 53 -9.50 -4.77 9.82
N GLN A 54 -9.09 -5.84 10.49
CA GLN A 54 -9.18 -7.21 10.00
C GLN A 54 -10.49 -7.88 10.38
N SER A 55 -11.06 -7.50 11.53
CA SER A 55 -12.34 -8.04 12.01
C SER A 55 -13.32 -6.91 12.26
N GLN A 56 -14.45 -6.94 11.55
CA GLN A 56 -15.54 -5.99 11.77
C GLN A 56 -16.27 -6.23 13.10
N GLU A 57 -16.16 -7.45 13.64
CA GLU A 57 -16.77 -7.87 14.91
C GLU A 57 -16.01 -7.32 16.12
N ASP A 58 -14.72 -7.02 15.95
CA ASP A 58 -13.89 -6.44 16.99
C ASP A 58 -14.15 -4.93 17.12
N LYS A 59 -14.80 -4.56 18.23
CA LYS A 59 -15.18 -3.18 18.58
C LYS A 59 -14.20 -2.53 19.56
N GLU A 60 -13.09 -3.18 19.85
CA GLU A 60 -12.08 -2.71 20.80
C GLU A 60 -11.20 -1.61 20.22
N VAL A 61 -10.59 -0.83 21.12
CA VAL A 61 -9.71 0.28 20.75
C VAL A 61 -8.26 -0.01 21.09
N TYR A 62 -7.38 0.39 20.16
CA TYR A 62 -5.95 0.12 20.18
C TYR A 62 -5.14 1.40 19.99
N CYS A 63 -3.88 1.40 20.42
CA CYS A 63 -2.92 2.42 20.01
C CYS A 63 -2.29 2.04 18.67
N GLN A 64 -1.58 2.98 18.03
CA GLN A 64 -0.91 2.79 16.75
C GLN A 64 0.05 1.58 16.71
N ASN A 65 0.67 1.24 17.84
CA ASN A 65 1.63 0.14 17.93
C ASN A 65 0.96 -1.22 18.12
N HIS A 66 -0.25 -1.24 18.67
CA HIS A 66 -0.96 -2.46 19.07
C HIS A 66 -2.19 -2.76 18.21
N VAL A 67 -2.58 -1.86 17.30
CA VAL A 67 -3.63 -2.14 16.35
C VAL A 67 -3.22 -3.33 15.47
N PRO A 68 -4.06 -4.37 15.33
CA PRO A 68 -3.82 -5.44 14.39
C PRO A 68 -3.67 -4.87 12.97
N LYS A 69 -2.48 -5.01 12.39
CA LYS A 69 -2.19 -4.57 11.03
C LYS A 69 -2.41 -5.74 10.10
N THR A 70 -3.15 -5.52 9.04
CA THR A 70 -3.05 -6.39 7.86
C THR A 70 -1.59 -6.32 7.41
N GLY A 71 -0.90 -7.45 7.44
CA GLY A 71 0.48 -7.53 6.96
C GLY A 71 0.60 -6.98 5.54
N PRO A 72 1.81 -6.60 5.09
CA PRO A 72 2.02 -6.13 3.72
C PRO A 72 1.61 -7.23 2.74
N GLY A 73 0.38 -7.13 2.22
CA GLY A 73 -0.20 -8.08 1.30
C GLY A 73 -0.32 -9.50 1.86
N HIS A 74 -1.52 -9.90 2.25
CA HIS A 74 -1.90 -11.28 1.95
C HIS A 74 -2.10 -11.36 0.43
N LEU A 75 -0.99 -11.52 -0.30
CA LEU A 75 -1.02 -12.06 -1.64
C LEU A 75 -1.16 -13.56 -1.44
N ASP A 76 -2.38 -14.07 -1.52
CA ASP A 76 -2.53 -15.49 -1.77
C ASP A 76 -1.81 -15.80 -3.09
N GLY A 77 -1.16 -16.96 -3.15
CA GLY A 77 -0.42 -17.42 -4.33
C GLY A 77 -1.29 -17.59 -5.59
N MET A 78 -2.60 -17.25 -5.56
CA MET A 78 -3.46 -17.25 -6.74
C MET A 78 -3.36 -15.94 -7.54
N SER A 79 -2.75 -14.89 -6.98
CA SER A 79 -2.45 -13.65 -7.68
C SER A 79 -1.70 -13.92 -9.00
N VAL A 80 -2.34 -13.63 -10.14
CA VAL A 80 -1.89 -14.06 -11.47
C VAL A 80 -0.47 -13.58 -11.81
N GLY A 81 -0.05 -12.42 -11.29
CA GLY A 81 1.27 -11.86 -11.53
C GLY A 81 2.43 -12.56 -10.82
N ILE A 82 2.21 -13.20 -9.66
CA ILE A 82 3.31 -13.71 -8.82
C ILE A 82 3.73 -15.13 -9.25
N LYS A 83 2.76 -15.94 -9.68
CA LYS A 83 3.01 -17.32 -10.11
C LYS A 83 3.98 -17.42 -11.29
N ALA A 84 3.92 -16.46 -12.22
CA ALA A 84 4.85 -16.40 -13.35
C ALA A 84 6.30 -16.13 -12.89
N ALA A 85 6.51 -15.27 -11.89
CA ALA A 85 7.84 -14.95 -11.37
C ALA A 85 8.47 -16.11 -10.57
N LEU A 86 7.66 -16.88 -9.84
CA LEU A 86 8.14 -18.04 -9.05
C LEU A 86 8.45 -19.28 -9.91
N SER A 87 7.87 -19.37 -11.11
CA SER A 87 8.13 -20.45 -12.07
C SER A 87 9.29 -20.14 -13.03
N VAL A 88 9.91 -18.96 -12.92
CA VAL A 88 11.16 -18.66 -13.63
C VAL A 88 12.29 -19.54 -13.07
N PRO A 89 13.04 -20.25 -13.92
CA PRO A 89 14.22 -20.99 -13.50
C PRO A 89 15.22 -20.06 -12.83
N LYS A 90 15.61 -20.34 -11.58
CA LYS A 90 16.71 -19.64 -10.91
C LYS A 90 18.01 -20.06 -11.58
N THR A 91 18.48 -19.27 -12.53
CA THR A 91 19.81 -19.45 -13.10
C THR A 91 20.83 -18.88 -12.11
N ASN A 92 21.79 -19.69 -11.67
CA ASN A 92 22.90 -19.25 -10.80
C ASN A 92 23.97 -18.44 -11.55
N HIS A 93 23.67 -17.96 -12.76
CA HIS A 93 24.64 -17.35 -13.66
C HIS A 93 24.07 -16.07 -14.28
N LEU A 94 23.75 -15.11 -13.42
CA LEU A 94 23.49 -13.73 -13.85
C LEU A 94 24.84 -13.04 -14.10
N VAL A 95 25.44 -13.27 -15.27
CA VAL A 95 26.56 -12.44 -15.72
C VAL A 95 25.98 -11.17 -16.30
N ASN A 96 26.25 -10.05 -15.65
CA ASN A 96 26.02 -8.74 -16.25
C ASN A 96 27.17 -8.45 -17.23
N ASP A 97 27.09 -9.01 -18.44
CA ASP A 97 28.10 -8.79 -19.50
C ASP A 97 27.81 -7.55 -20.36
N GLN A 98 27.12 -6.56 -19.81
CA GLN A 98 27.19 -5.19 -20.31
C GLN A 98 28.20 -4.43 -19.47
N ILE A 99 29.46 -4.40 -19.93
CA ILE A 99 30.41 -3.27 -19.93
C ILE A 99 31.81 -3.83 -20.22
N ARG A 100 32.19 -3.86 -21.51
CA ARG A 100 33.44 -3.31 -22.06
C ARG A 100 33.56 -3.76 -23.52
N GLY A 101 33.44 -2.79 -24.42
CA GLY A 101 33.85 -3.00 -25.80
C GLY A 101 35.34 -3.35 -25.85
N PHE A 102 35.66 -4.48 -26.46
CA PHE A 102 36.70 -4.63 -27.48
C PHE A 102 36.59 -6.05 -28.04
N GLY A 103 36.83 -6.18 -29.33
CA GLY A 103 36.34 -7.30 -30.13
C GLY A 103 36.94 -8.67 -29.84
N LYS A 104 36.22 -9.68 -30.33
CA LYS A 104 36.68 -10.85 -31.10
C LYS A 104 35.54 -11.89 -31.11
N GLY A 105 34.47 -11.59 -31.84
CA GLY A 105 33.48 -12.59 -32.23
C GLY A 105 33.95 -13.25 -33.53
N THR A 106 34.19 -14.55 -33.46
CA THR A 106 34.58 -15.40 -34.59
C THR A 106 33.67 -15.18 -35.80
N ALA A 107 34.31 -14.97 -36.94
CA ALA A 107 33.69 -14.83 -38.25
C ALA A 107 32.85 -16.06 -38.60
N LEU A 108 31.53 -15.97 -38.48
CA LEU A 108 30.63 -16.93 -39.13
C LEU A 108 29.28 -16.35 -39.57
N HIS A 109 29.20 -15.05 -39.88
CA HIS A 109 28.02 -14.49 -40.55
C HIS A 109 28.40 -13.35 -41.52
N ILE A 110 29.29 -13.62 -42.48
CA ILE A 110 29.50 -12.75 -43.64
C ILE A 110 28.80 -13.38 -44.84
N THR A 111 27.49 -13.19 -44.95
CA THR A 111 26.81 -13.27 -46.25
C THR A 111 25.49 -12.51 -46.17
N HIS A 112 25.57 -11.20 -46.43
CA HIS A 112 24.98 -10.55 -47.60
C HIS A 112 24.71 -9.08 -47.27
N ALA A 113 25.65 -8.21 -47.61
CA ALA A 113 25.57 -6.77 -47.37
C ALA A 113 25.88 -5.99 -48.65
N LEU A 114 25.00 -6.05 -49.65
CA LEU A 114 24.83 -5.07 -50.72
C LEU A 114 23.36 -5.20 -51.16
N HIS A 115 22.45 -4.28 -50.83
CA HIS A 115 22.19 -3.08 -51.61
C HIS A 115 21.59 -1.99 -50.69
N ALA A 116 22.35 -0.93 -50.44
CA ALA A 116 21.79 0.32 -49.95
C ALA A 116 21.25 1.13 -51.15
N THR A 117 20.04 1.69 -51.00
CA THR A 117 19.64 3.08 -51.34
C THR A 117 18.16 3.15 -51.75
N LYS A 118 17.31 3.72 -50.88
CA LYS A 118 16.58 4.98 -51.14
C LYS A 118 15.63 5.31 -49.98
N VAL A 119 15.99 6.39 -49.29
CA VAL A 119 15.20 7.46 -48.67
C VAL A 119 13.67 7.27 -48.73
N HIS A 120 12.98 7.37 -47.59
CA HIS A 120 11.96 8.41 -47.35
C HIS A 120 11.71 8.60 -45.84
N ARG A 121 11.62 9.89 -45.49
CA ARG A 121 11.58 10.52 -44.17
C ARG A 121 10.33 10.18 -43.36
N GLY A 122 10.46 10.19 -42.03
CA GLY A 122 9.42 10.74 -41.15
C GLY A 122 9.15 9.96 -39.87
N THR A 123 9.93 10.19 -38.81
CA THR A 123 9.44 9.99 -37.43
C THR A 123 9.88 11.19 -36.62
N LEU A 124 8.91 12.05 -36.28
CA LEU A 124 9.13 13.16 -35.37
C LEU A 124 9.25 12.60 -33.95
N VAL A 125 10.44 12.78 -33.39
CA VAL A 125 10.75 12.67 -31.96
C VAL A 125 10.29 13.98 -31.32
N TYR A 126 9.46 13.92 -30.27
CA TYR A 126 9.27 15.05 -29.37
C TYR A 126 9.78 14.65 -27.99
N GLU A 127 10.99 15.09 -27.68
CA GLU A 127 11.60 15.04 -26.36
C GLU A 127 11.31 16.34 -25.59
N ARG A 128 10.90 16.13 -24.33
CA ARG A 128 11.30 16.87 -23.12
C ARG A 128 10.62 18.20 -22.71
N ASN A 129 10.22 18.14 -21.43
CA ASN A 129 10.26 19.13 -20.34
C ASN A 129 9.33 20.34 -20.43
N MET A 130 8.33 20.45 -19.53
CA MET A 130 8.44 20.94 -18.13
C MET A 130 9.01 22.36 -18.09
N ASP A 131 8.14 23.36 -18.14
CA ASP A 131 7.75 24.18 -17.00
C ASP A 131 6.66 25.19 -17.44
N GLU A 132 5.85 25.60 -16.46
CA GLU A 132 5.34 26.98 -16.35
C GLU A 132 3.96 27.37 -16.94
N TYR A 133 3.03 27.56 -15.99
CA TYR A 133 2.01 28.63 -15.90
C TYR A 133 0.71 28.48 -16.70
N LEU A 134 -0.44 28.29 -16.02
CA LEU A 134 -1.31 29.40 -15.58
C LEU A 134 -1.57 30.40 -16.71
N VAL A 135 -2.75 30.39 -17.32
CA VAL A 135 -3.92 31.10 -16.77
C VAL A 135 -5.13 30.95 -17.69
N SER A 136 -6.28 30.83 -17.05
CA SER A 136 -7.65 31.03 -17.52
C SER A 136 -7.91 32.36 -18.24
N GLY A 137 -8.95 32.37 -19.08
CA GLY A 137 -9.66 33.57 -19.57
C GLY A 137 -9.38 33.82 -21.05
N SER A 138 -10.35 33.88 -21.95
CA SER A 138 -11.76 34.31 -21.81
C SER A 138 -12.64 33.62 -22.84
#